data_AF-X1NVS9-F1
#
_entry.id   AF-X1NVS9-F1
#
_cell.length_a   1.000
_cell.length_b   1.000
_cell.length_c   1.000
_cell.angle_alpha   90.00
_cell.angle_beta   90.00
_cell.angle_gamma   90.00
#
_symmetry.space_group_name_H-M   'P 1'
#
loop_
_entity.id
_entity.type
_entity.pdbx_description
1 polymer ?
#
loop_
_entity_poly.entity_id
_entity_poly.type
_entity_poly.pdbx_seq_one_letter_code
_entity_poly.pdbx_strand_id
1 'polypeptide(L)'
;DITRITAPDSAAQGERVNVTVRVKNIDPTYYHWVACVAIVNGLRFIDEDAFLAPGETHSYSGAFLMAGGDVTITAYSYYSYYGEWIPDDEAEKDVALAEVFRGTINKKELEYDETRDSIPVY
;
A
#
# COMPACT_ATOMS: atom_id res chain seq x y z
N ASP A 1 0.13 -14.27 -15.20
CA ASP A 1 -1.24 -13.87 -14.88
C ASP A 1 -1.37 -13.47 -13.42
N ILE A 2 -1.66 -12.20 -13.16
CA ILE A 2 -1.94 -11.69 -11.82
C ILE A 2 -3.39 -11.99 -11.49
N THR A 3 -3.59 -12.95 -10.59
CA THR A 3 -4.93 -13.42 -10.23
C THR A 3 -5.59 -12.57 -9.14
N ARG A 4 -4.81 -11.89 -8.31
CA ARG A 4 -5.32 -11.07 -7.19
C ARG A 4 -4.26 -10.14 -6.61
N ILE A 5 -4.68 -8.92 -6.30
CA ILE A 5 -3.99 -8.02 -5.35
C ILE A 5 -4.83 -7.96 -4.07
N THR A 6 -4.22 -8.23 -2.92
CA THR A 6 -4.85 -8.13 -1.61
C THR A 6 -4.18 -7.01 -0.82
N ALA A 7 -4.96 -5.97 -0.53
CA ALA A 7 -4.60 -4.82 0.28
C ALA A 7 -5.88 -4.34 1.00
N PRO A 8 -5.77 -3.58 2.10
CA PRO A 8 -6.93 -2.89 2.68
C PRO A 8 -7.52 -1.90 1.66
N ASP A 9 -8.81 -1.63 1.75
CA ASP A 9 -9.47 -0.63 0.90
C ASP A 9 -9.13 0.81 1.30
N SER A 10 -8.65 1.01 2.54
CA SER A 10 -8.21 2.31 3.05
C SER A 10 -7.18 2.18 4.17
N ALA A 11 -6.34 3.19 4.35
CA ALA A 11 -5.37 3.27 5.45
C ALA A 11 -5.15 4.72 5.93
N ALA A 12 -4.86 4.90 7.23
CA ALA A 12 -4.56 6.21 7.79
C ALA A 12 -3.18 6.73 7.35
N GLN A 13 -2.97 8.04 7.34
CA GLN A 13 -1.64 8.60 7.08
C GLN A 13 -0.60 8.05 8.08
N GLY A 14 0.54 7.58 7.54
CA GLY A 14 1.62 6.96 8.29
C GLY A 14 1.37 5.49 8.64
N GLU A 15 0.20 4.94 8.34
CA GLU A 15 -0.11 3.54 8.56
C GLU A 15 0.62 2.65 7.54
N ARG A 16 1.05 1.47 8.00
CA ARG A 16 1.67 0.46 7.15
C ARG A 16 0.59 -0.31 6.39
N VAL A 17 0.64 -0.21 5.07
CA VAL A 17 -0.22 -0.97 4.16
C VAL A 17 0.52 -2.24 3.75
N ASN A 18 0.03 -3.40 4.19
CA ASN A 18 0.54 -4.69 3.73
C ASN A 18 -0.19 -5.11 2.46
N VAL A 19 0.57 -5.59 1.48
CA VAL A 19 0.06 -5.99 0.17
C VAL A 19 0.57 -7.37 -0.18
N THR A 20 -0.30 -8.20 -0.72
CA THR A 20 0.05 -9.50 -1.31
C THR A 20 -0.48 -9.58 -2.74
N VAL A 21 0.40 -9.88 -3.68
CA VAL A 21 0.06 -10.12 -5.09
C VAL A 21 0.18 -11.61 -5.38
N ARG A 22 -0.87 -12.20 -5.96
CA ARG A 22 -0.90 -13.60 -6.37
C ARG A 22 -0.72 -13.72 -7.87
N VAL A 23 0.38 -14.33 -8.30
CA VAL A 23 0.69 -14.55 -9.71
C VAL A 23 0.68 -16.03 -10.00
N LYS A 24 0.02 -16.41 -11.09
CA LYS A 24 -0.06 -17.78 -11.58
C LYS A 24 0.80 -17.96 -12.83
N ASN A 25 1.60 -19.02 -12.83
CA ASN A 25 2.17 -19.55 -14.06
C ASN A 25 1.05 -20.26 -14.84
N ILE A 26 0.62 -19.67 -15.95
CA ILE A 26 -0.46 -20.23 -16.78
C ILE A 26 0.05 -21.24 -17.82
N ASP A 27 1.38 -21.35 -18.00
CA ASP A 27 1.95 -22.35 -18.88
C ASP A 27 1.59 -23.76 -18.35
N PRO A 28 0.99 -24.62 -19.18
CA PRO A 28 0.57 -25.95 -18.75
C PRO A 28 1.71 -26.98 -18.74
N THR A 29 2.91 -26.62 -19.23
CA THR A 29 4.00 -27.55 -19.52
C THR A 29 5.30 -27.18 -18.83
N TYR A 30 5.66 -25.89 -18.82
CA TYR A 30 6.99 -25.45 -18.41
C TYR A 30 7.02 -24.73 -17.06
N TYR A 31 8.13 -24.96 -16.36
CA TYR A 31 8.51 -24.14 -15.23
C TYR A 31 9.03 -22.81 -15.74
N HIS A 32 8.64 -21.72 -15.08
CA HIS A 32 9.11 -20.38 -15.42
C HIS A 32 9.64 -19.68 -14.18
N TRP A 33 10.72 -18.92 -14.34
CA TRP A 33 11.04 -17.86 -13.39
C TRP A 33 10.03 -16.76 -13.60
N VAL A 34 9.25 -16.46 -12.57
CA VAL A 34 8.19 -15.44 -12.60
C VAL A 34 8.56 -14.38 -11.57
N ALA A 35 8.62 -13.13 -12.03
CA ALA A 35 8.85 -11.97 -11.19
C ALA A 35 7.56 -11.18 -10.99
N CYS A 36 7.45 -10.54 -9.82
CA CYS A 36 6.41 -9.59 -9.50
C CYS A 36 7.06 -8.28 -9.06
N VAL A 37 6.64 -7.18 -9.67
CA VAL A 37 7.05 -5.83 -9.29
C VAL A 37 5.80 -5.04 -8.92
N ALA A 38 5.71 -4.56 -7.67
CA ALA A 38 4.60 -3.71 -7.24
C ALA A 38 5.12 -2.31 -6.90
N ILE A 39 4.40 -1.31 -7.42
CA ILE A 39 4.76 0.11 -7.36
C ILE A 39 3.62 0.90 -6.73
N VAL A 40 3.99 1.88 -5.90
CA VAL A 40 3.07 2.91 -5.41
C VAL A 40 3.79 4.26 -5.47
N ASN A 41 3.14 5.30 -6.02
CA ASN A 41 3.74 6.63 -6.18
C ASN A 41 5.14 6.62 -6.82
N GLY A 42 5.37 5.73 -7.79
CA GLY A 42 6.66 5.56 -8.47
C GLY A 42 7.74 4.83 -7.66
N LEU A 43 7.44 4.34 -6.46
CA LEU A 43 8.36 3.57 -5.62
C LEU A 43 8.01 2.08 -5.66
N ARG A 44 9.02 1.24 -5.95
CA ARG A 44 8.90 -0.21 -5.85
C ARG A 44 8.93 -0.64 -4.38
N PHE A 45 7.99 -1.50 -4.00
CA PHE A 45 7.94 -2.10 -2.67
C PHE A 45 7.79 -3.63 -2.69
N ILE A 46 7.56 -4.21 -3.87
CA ILE A 46 7.79 -5.63 -4.19
C ILE A 46 8.66 -5.63 -5.45
N ASP A 47 9.74 -6.41 -5.43
CA ASP A 47 10.63 -6.68 -6.56
C ASP A 47 11.30 -8.03 -6.28
N GLU A 48 10.56 -9.11 -6.58
CA GLU A 48 10.93 -10.48 -6.21
C GLU A 48 10.59 -11.44 -7.35
N ASP A 49 11.33 -12.54 -7.45
CA ASP A 49 11.09 -13.60 -8.40
C ASP A 49 11.10 -14.99 -7.75
N ALA A 50 10.43 -15.94 -8.40
CA ALA A 50 10.32 -17.31 -7.95
C ALA A 50 10.24 -18.26 -9.15
N PHE A 51 10.77 -19.47 -9.00
CA PHE A 51 10.70 -20.52 -10.01
C PHE A 51 9.45 -21.37 -9.80
N LEU A 52 8.46 -21.19 -10.68
CA LEU A 52 7.11 -21.73 -10.51
C LEU A 52 6.84 -22.90 -11.44
N ALA A 53 6.24 -23.95 -10.90
CA ALA A 53 5.77 -25.09 -11.68
C ALA A 53 4.61 -24.72 -12.62
N PRO A 54 4.32 -25.55 -13.64
CA PRO A 54 3.15 -25.37 -14.49
C PRO A 54 1.86 -25.27 -13.67
N GLY A 55 1.07 -24.22 -13.87
CA GLY A 55 -0.18 -23.99 -13.15
C GLY A 55 -0.02 -23.52 -11.69
N GLU A 56 1.20 -23.43 -11.15
CA GLU A 56 1.44 -22.99 -9.78
C GLU A 56 1.07 -21.51 -9.58
N THR A 57 0.51 -21.19 -8.41
CA THR A 57 0.25 -19.80 -8.00
C THR A 57 1.10 -19.45 -6.81
N HIS A 58 1.91 -18.40 -6.95
CA HIS A 58 2.78 -17.88 -5.91
C HIS A 58 2.25 -16.56 -5.34
N SER A 59 2.63 -16.24 -4.10
CA SER A 59 2.23 -15.01 -3.42
C SER A 59 3.45 -14.17 -3.06
N TYR A 60 3.58 -13.01 -3.69
CA TYR A 60 4.63 -12.02 -3.40
C TYR A 60 4.07 -11.01 -2.42
N SER A 61 4.81 -10.67 -1.37
CA SER A 61 4.32 -9.79 -0.30
C SER A 61 5.27 -8.65 -0.02
N GLY A 62 4.71 -7.46 0.17
CA GLY A 62 5.47 -6.26 0.51
C GLY A 62 4.62 -5.30 1.30
N ALA A 63 5.19 -4.15 1.64
CA ALA A 63 4.47 -3.11 2.34
C ALA A 63 5.04 -1.73 2.05
N PHE A 64 4.20 -0.71 2.22
CA PHE A 64 4.59 0.70 2.19
C PHE A 64 3.90 1.47 3.31
N LEU A 65 4.31 2.73 3.53
CA LEU A 65 3.65 3.65 4.46
C LEU A 65 2.75 4.60 3.69
N MET A 66 1.51 4.77 4.16
CA MET A 66 0.55 5.67 3.53
C MET A 66 0.99 7.13 3.69
N ALA A 67 1.30 7.82 2.59
CA ALA A 67 1.92 9.15 2.63
C ALA A 67 0.96 10.28 3.03
N GLY A 68 -0.36 10.09 2.88
CA GLY A 68 -1.38 11.09 3.21
C GLY A 68 -2.26 11.54 2.04
N GLY A 69 -2.37 10.73 1.00
CA GLY A 69 -3.33 10.88 -0.10
C GLY A 69 -3.71 9.51 -0.64
N ASP A 70 -4.80 9.41 -1.40
CA ASP A 70 -5.20 8.17 -2.06
C ASP A 70 -4.05 7.65 -2.93
N VAL A 71 -3.90 6.33 -2.98
CA VAL A 71 -2.84 5.69 -3.77
C VAL A 71 -3.40 4.54 -4.60
N THR A 72 -2.80 4.36 -5.77
CA THR A 72 -3.01 3.19 -6.62
C THR A 72 -1.76 2.32 -6.54
N ILE A 73 -1.95 1.06 -6.18
CA ILE A 73 -0.93 0.03 -6.30
C ILE A 73 -1.01 -0.51 -7.72
N THR A 74 0.08 -0.41 -8.47
CA THR A 74 0.19 -1.06 -9.78
C THR A 74 1.17 -2.22 -9.66
N ALA A 75 0.72 -3.43 -9.96
CA ALA A 75 1.52 -4.64 -9.95
C ALA A 75 1.75 -5.12 -11.38
N TYR A 76 3.00 -5.46 -11.67
CA TYR A 76 3.45 -6.02 -12.94
C TYR A 76 3.98 -7.42 -12.69
N SER A 77 3.71 -8.33 -13.60
CA SER A 77 4.35 -9.64 -13.63
C SER A 77 5.20 -9.80 -14.89
N TYR A 78 6.26 -10.57 -14.75
CA TYR A 78 7.19 -10.90 -15.82
C TYR A 78 7.51 -12.38 -15.73
N TYR A 79 7.82 -13.02 -16.86
CA TYR A 79 8.45 -14.33 -16.87
C TYR A 79 9.80 -14.27 -17.59
N SER A 80 10.73 -15.13 -17.19
CA SER A 80 12.02 -15.20 -17.86
C SER A 80 11.99 -16.20 -19.01
N TYR A 81 12.49 -15.80 -20.18
CA TYR A 81 12.71 -16.68 -21.31
C TYR A 81 14.09 -16.41 -21.89
N TYR A 82 14.93 -17.44 -21.93
CA TYR A 82 16.34 -17.34 -22.37
C TYR A 82 17.15 -16.22 -21.71
N GLY A 83 16.87 -15.91 -20.44
CA GLY A 83 17.58 -14.89 -19.66
C GLY A 83 17.06 -13.46 -19.85
N GLU A 84 16.03 -13.27 -20.67
CA GLU A 84 15.31 -11.99 -20.80
C GLU A 84 14.03 -12.02 -19.95
N TRP A 85 13.68 -10.89 -19.35
CA TRP A 85 12.42 -10.72 -18.64
C TRP A 85 11.36 -10.17 -19.59
N ILE A 86 10.33 -10.96 -19.84
CA ILE A 86 9.22 -10.62 -20.74
C ILE A 86 8.06 -10.11 -19.89
N PRO A 87 7.51 -8.92 -20.17
CA PRO A 87 6.29 -8.44 -19.53
C PRO A 87 5.12 -9.40 -19.79
N ASP A 88 4.38 -9.74 -18.73
CA ASP A 88 3.30 -10.73 -18.78
C ASP A 88 1.93 -10.07 -18.56
N ASP A 89 1.74 -9.45 -17.39
CA ASP A 89 0.44 -8.93 -16.96
C ASP A 89 0.58 -7.72 -16.03
N GLU A 90 -0.48 -6.91 -15.96
CA GLU A 90 -0.58 -5.69 -15.17
C GLU A 90 -1.94 -5.63 -14.46
N ALA A 91 -1.93 -5.33 -13.17
CA ALA A 91 -3.15 -5.18 -12.39
C ALA A 91 -3.01 -4.03 -11.37
N GLU A 92 -4.15 -3.40 -11.06
CA GLU A 92 -4.21 -2.25 -10.16
C GLU A 92 -5.15 -2.48 -8.98
N LYS A 93 -4.84 -1.83 -7.86
CA LYS A 93 -5.70 -1.77 -6.67
C LYS A 93 -5.56 -0.42 -5.97
N ASP A 94 -6.68 0.28 -5.84
CA ASP A 94 -6.75 1.52 -5.09
C ASP A 94 -6.84 1.28 -3.57
N VAL A 95 -6.19 2.17 -2.82
CA VAL A 95 -6.23 2.28 -1.36
C VAL A 95 -6.51 3.74 -0.99
N ALA A 96 -7.68 3.98 -0.41
CA ALA A 96 -8.09 5.33 -0.01
C ALA A 96 -7.39 5.81 1.26
N LEU A 97 -7.18 7.12 1.39
CA LEU A 97 -6.77 7.72 2.64
C LEU A 97 -7.94 7.69 3.64
N ALA A 98 -7.74 7.00 4.76
CA ALA A 98 -8.71 7.01 5.84
C ALA A 98 -8.64 8.33 6.62
N GLU A 99 -9.78 8.94 6.89
CA GLU A 99 -9.86 10.12 7.76
C GLU A 99 -9.47 9.74 9.20
N VAL A 100 -8.36 10.31 9.68
CA VAL A 100 -7.99 10.21 11.09
C VAL A 100 -8.75 11.29 11.85
N PHE A 101 -9.94 10.96 12.36
CA PHE A 101 -10.67 11.84 13.26
C PHE A 101 -9.86 12.06 14.54
N ARG A 102 -9.08 13.16 14.59
CA ARG A 102 -8.38 13.63 15.79
C ARG A 102 -9.34 14.31 16.78
N GLY A 103 -10.51 13.72 17.04
CA GLY A 103 -11.48 14.17 18.04
C GLY A 103 -12.09 15.56 17.80
N THR A 104 -13.37 15.70 18.10
CA THR A 104 -14.01 17.01 18.17
C THR A 104 -13.62 17.69 19.48
N ILE A 105 -13.04 18.89 19.43
CA ILE A 105 -12.93 19.74 20.63
C ILE A 105 -14.36 20.18 20.98
N ASN A 106 -15.03 19.44 21.86
CA ASN A 106 -16.44 19.69 22.19
C ASN A 106 -16.66 20.86 23.15
N LYS A 107 -15.60 21.38 23.82
CA LYS A 107 -15.71 22.55 24.69
C LYS A 107 -14.33 23.18 24.94
N LYS A 108 -14.24 24.51 24.80
CA LYS A 108 -13.17 25.35 25.37
C LYS A 108 -13.88 26.33 26.30
N GLU A 109 -13.88 26.06 27.60
CA GLU A 109 -14.42 26.97 28.61
C GLU A 109 -13.25 27.65 29.31
N LEU A 110 -13.22 28.97 29.24
CA LEU A 110 -12.33 29.80 30.05
C LEU A 110 -13.19 30.31 31.21
N GLU A 111 -12.99 29.76 32.40
CA GLU A 111 -13.51 30.39 33.61
C GLU A 111 -12.62 31.60 33.93
N TYR A 112 -13.21 32.79 33.83
CA TYR A 112 -12.62 34.03 34.33
C TYR A 112 -13.10 34.22 35.77
N ASP A 113 -12.21 34.04 36.74
CA ASP A 113 -12.48 34.42 38.13
C ASP A 113 -12.40 35.94 38.24
N GLU A 114 -13.54 36.59 38.45
CA GLU A 114 -13.71 38.04 38.50
C GLU A 114 -13.10 38.70 39.75
N THR A 115 -12.05 38.13 40.35
CA THR A 115 -11.30 38.82 41.41
C THR A 115 -10.57 40.02 40.81
N ARG A 116 -11.27 41.17 40.77
CA ARG A 116 -10.70 42.47 40.45
C ARG A 116 -9.80 42.89 41.58
N ASP A 117 -8.52 42.53 41.48
CA ASP A 117 -7.52 43.18 42.32
C ASP A 117 -7.23 44.58 41.76
N SER A 118 -7.17 45.56 42.64
CA SER A 118 -6.98 46.97 42.25
C SER A 118 -5.53 47.18 41.88
N ILE A 119 -5.22 47.46 40.61
CA ILE A 119 -3.85 47.74 40.16
C ILE A 119 -3.47 49.15 40.67
N PRO A 120 -2.53 49.30 41.63
CA PRO A 120 -2.10 50.62 42.05
C PRO A 120 -1.18 51.22 40.98
N VAL A 121 -1.47 52.46 40.60
CA VAL A 121 -0.62 53.27 39.72
C VAL A 121 0.24 54.18 40.62
N TYR A 122 1.56 54.06 40.52
CA TYR A 122 2.53 55.04 41.03
C TYR A 122 3.45 55.47 39.89
#